data_AF-A0A3A4WK38-F1
#
_entry.id   AF-A0A3A4WK38-F1
#
_cell.length_a   1.000
_cell.length_b   1.000
_cell.length_c   1.000
_cell.angle_alpha   90.00
_cell.angle_beta   90.00
_cell.angle_gamma   90.00
#
_symmetry.space_group_name_H-M   'P 1'
#
loop_
_entity.id
_entity.type
_entity.pdbx_description
1 polymer ?
#
loop_
_entity_poly.entity_id
_entity_poly.type
_entity_poly.pdbx_seq_one_letter_code
_entity_poly.pdbx_strand_id
1 'polypeptide(L)'
;MSKQISLTEEIDYLKKVTGQDESAIFARAIKKGVEELYKEEMVSLYLKGKFTRKKLIALIGTEAVEEIDYQKKAIEADKKWGMEGA
;
A
#
# COMPACT_ATOMS: atom_id res chain seq x y z
N MET A 1 -0.47 15.52 -24.23
CA MET A 1 0.63 15.01 -23.40
C MET A 1 0.51 15.66 -22.04
N SER A 2 0.29 14.87 -20.99
CA SER A 2 0.21 15.38 -19.62
C SER A 2 1.58 15.94 -19.24
N LYS A 3 1.67 17.23 -18.92
CA LYS A 3 2.91 17.84 -18.46
C LYS A 3 3.24 17.21 -17.11
N GLN A 4 4.34 16.45 -17.04
CA GLN A 4 4.83 15.93 -15.77
C GLN A 4 5.33 17.11 -14.94
N ILE A 5 4.68 17.34 -13.80
CA ILE A 5 5.08 18.36 -12.84
C ILE A 5 6.33 17.83 -12.14
N SER A 6 7.34 18.69 -11.98
CA SER A 6 8.56 18.33 -11.25
C SER A 6 8.30 18.30 -9.74
N LEU A 7 9.10 17.52 -9.01
CA LEU A 7 9.01 17.45 -7.54
C LEU A 7 9.15 18.83 -6.88
N THR A 8 10.00 19.70 -7.43
CA THR A 8 10.17 21.08 -6.95
C THR A 8 8.88 21.89 -7.13
N GLU A 9 8.22 21.79 -8.29
CA GLU A 9 6.95 22.47 -8.53
C GLU A 9 5.83 21.96 -7.61
N GLU A 10 5.79 20.66 -7.32
CA GLU A 10 4.85 20.08 -6.36
C GLU A 10 5.08 20.60 -4.94
N ILE A 11 6.33 20.63 -4.49
CA ILE A 11 6.69 21.16 -3.17
C ILE A 11 6.36 22.64 -3.06
N ASP A 12 6.69 23.44 -4.07
CA ASP A 12 6.36 24.87 -4.09
C ASP A 12 4.85 25.11 -4.05
N TYR A 13 4.07 24.29 -4.77
CA TYR A 13 2.62 24.33 -4.69
C TYR A 13 2.13 23.99 -3.27
N LEU A 14 2.64 22.92 -2.67
CA LEU A 14 2.28 22.52 -1.31
C LEU A 14 2.64 23.60 -0.28
N LYS A 15 3.82 24.22 -0.38
CA LYS A 15 4.22 25.36 0.47
C LYS A 15 3.19 26.49 0.38
N LYS A 16 2.80 26.86 -0.84
CA LYS A 16 1.83 27.94 -1.09
C LYS A 16 0.44 27.65 -0.52
N VAL A 17 -0.06 26.42 -0.68
CA VAL A 17 -1.43 26.07 -0.26
C VAL A 17 -1.51 25.74 1.23
N THR A 18 -0.47 25.14 1.80
CA THR A 18 -0.51 24.66 3.19
C THR A 18 0.14 25.62 4.19
N GLY A 19 0.96 26.56 3.72
CA GLY A 19 1.78 27.44 4.57
C GLY A 19 2.91 26.72 5.30
N GLN A 20 3.12 25.43 5.03
CA GLN A 20 4.20 24.64 5.64
C GLN A 20 5.53 24.97 4.97
N ASP A 21 6.61 24.91 5.74
CA ASP A 21 7.95 24.93 5.18
C ASP A 21 8.28 23.59 4.48
N GLU A 22 9.33 23.63 3.68
CA GLU A 22 9.75 22.51 2.85
C GLU A 22 10.18 21.29 3.68
N SER A 23 10.82 21.48 4.83
CA SER A 23 11.25 20.38 5.68
C SER A 23 10.07 19.65 6.32
N ALA A 24 9.02 20.39 6.72
CA ALA A 24 7.78 19.81 7.20
C ALA A 24 7.04 18.99 6.13
N ILE A 25 7.04 19.46 4.88
CA ILE A 25 6.47 18.74 3.75
C ILE A 25 7.25 17.44 3.48
N PHE A 26 8.57 17.51 3.46
CA PHE A 26 9.41 16.31 3.30
C PHE A 26 9.21 15.30 4.42
N ALA A 27 9.21 15.74 5.68
CA ALA A 27 9.00 14.86 6.83
C ALA A 27 7.64 14.14 6.73
N ARG A 28 6.59 14.86 6.32
CA ARG A 28 5.26 14.29 6.09
C ARG A 28 5.25 13.30 4.94
N ALA A 29 5.92 13.62 3.82
CA ALA A 29 6.02 12.73 2.66
C ALA A 29 6.76 11.44 3.01
N ILE A 30 7.90 11.53 3.70
CA ILE A 30 8.68 10.39 4.17
C ILE A 30 7.85 9.53 5.11
N LYS A 31 7.19 10.13 6.11
CA LYS A 31 6.35 9.38 7.05
C LYS A 31 5.26 8.58 6.33
N LYS A 32 4.54 9.22 5.41
CA LYS A 32 3.51 8.56 4.59
C LYS A 32 4.11 7.43 3.75
N GLY A 33 5.25 7.67 3.10
CA GLY A 33 5.92 6.66 2.30
C GLY A 33 6.36 5.45 3.12
N VAL A 34 6.94 5.66 4.29
CA VAL A 34 7.34 4.58 5.20
C VAL A 34 6.13 3.80 5.71
N GLU A 35 5.04 4.48 6.10
CA GLU A 35 3.80 3.83 6.51
C GLU A 35 3.22 2.94 5.41
N GLU A 36 3.28 3.38 4.15
CA GLU A 36 2.77 2.60 3.02
C GLU A 36 3.65 1.39 2.72
N LEU A 37 4.97 1.59 2.62
CA LEU A 37 5.94 0.50 2.42
C LEU A 37 5.83 -0.57 3.52
N TYR A 38 5.59 -0.14 4.77
CA TYR A 38 5.38 -1.06 5.88
C TYR A 38 4.12 -1.90 5.70
N LYS A 39 3.00 -1.31 5.27
CA LYS A 39 1.75 -2.05 5.01
C LYS A 39 1.94 -3.07 3.89
N GLU A 40 2.58 -2.67 2.79
CA GLU A 40 2.88 -3.55 1.66
C GLU A 40 3.65 -4.80 2.10
N GLU A 41 4.70 -4.62 2.91
CA GLU A 41 5.49 -5.74 3.41
C GLU A 41 4.69 -6.64 4.36
N MET A 42 3.84 -6.06 5.22
CA MET A 42 2.99 -6.86 6.12
C MET A 42 1.94 -7.69 5.34
N VAL A 43 1.38 -7.14 4.26
CA VAL A 43 0.50 -7.89 3.35
C VAL A 43 1.28 -9.02 2.66
N SER A 44 2.47 -8.74 2.15
CA SER A 44 3.38 -9.74 1.56
C SER A 44 3.67 -10.89 2.52
N LEU A 45 3.99 -10.59 3.78
CA LEU A 45 4.22 -11.59 4.82
C LEU A 45 2.94 -12.37 5.17
N TYR A 46 1.78 -11.72 5.19
CA TYR A 46 0.50 -12.39 5.40
C TYR A 46 0.20 -13.42 4.31
N LEU A 47 0.36 -13.03 3.05
CA LEU A 47 0.16 -13.92 1.91
C LEU A 47 1.12 -15.12 1.94
N LYS A 48 2.36 -14.91 2.43
CA LYS A 48 3.36 -15.96 2.67
C LYS A 48 3.11 -16.81 3.93
N GLY A 49 2.03 -16.55 4.68
CA GLY A 49 1.71 -17.27 5.93
C GLY A 49 2.62 -16.94 7.11
N LYS A 50 3.41 -15.86 7.01
CA LYS A 50 4.37 -15.40 8.04
C LYS A 50 3.80 -14.30 8.95
N PHE A 51 2.59 -13.83 8.66
CA PHE A 51 1.89 -12.82 9.44
C PHE A 51 0.45 -13.26 9.68
N THR A 52 -0.14 -12.87 10.81
CA THR A 52 -1.48 -13.35 11.19
C THR A 52 -2.57 -12.40 10.69
N ARG A 53 -3.72 -12.97 10.31
CA ARG A 53 -4.90 -12.19 9.89
C ARG A 53 -5.31 -11.13 10.92
N LYS A 54 -5.33 -11.50 12.21
CA LYS A 54 -5.67 -10.57 13.30
C LYS A 54 -4.73 -9.35 13.34
N LYS A 55 -3.42 -9.57 13.16
CA LYS A 55 -2.44 -8.47 13.14
C LYS A 55 -2.60 -7.63 11.87
N LEU A 56 -2.94 -8.23 10.74
CA LEU A 56 -3.18 -7.50 9.51
C LEU A 56 -4.43 -6.61 9.60
N ILE A 57 -5.52 -7.12 10.19
CA ILE A 57 -6.75 -6.34 10.44
C ILE A 57 -6.45 -5.11 11.29
N ALA A 58 -5.63 -5.26 12.32
CA ALA A 58 -5.24 -4.15 13.18
C ALA A 58 -4.42 -3.07 12.43
N LEU A 59 -3.76 -3.43 11.33
CA LEU A 59 -2.92 -2.52 10.55
C LEU A 59 -3.66 -1.81 9.42
N ILE A 60 -4.47 -2.54 8.65
CA ILE A 60 -5.10 -2.04 7.42
C ILE A 60 -6.63 -2.09 7.44
N GLY A 61 -7.24 -2.58 8.51
CA GLY A 61 -8.70 -2.68 8.66
C GLY A 61 -9.29 -3.98 8.11
N THR A 62 -10.51 -4.29 8.55
CA THR A 62 -11.19 -5.55 8.21
C THR A 62 -11.51 -5.65 6.72
N GLU A 63 -12.07 -4.59 6.13
CA GLU A 63 -12.50 -4.56 4.73
C GLU A 63 -11.33 -4.84 3.77
N ALA A 64 -10.18 -4.19 3.98
CA ALA A 64 -8.98 -4.43 3.18
C ALA A 64 -8.46 -5.87 3.33
N VAL A 65 -8.53 -6.46 4.54
CA VAL A 65 -8.13 -7.85 4.76
C VAL A 65 -9.08 -8.83 4.08
N GLU A 66 -10.39 -8.55 4.08
CA GLU A 66 -11.37 -9.40 3.40
C GLU A 66 -11.15 -9.44 1.89
N GLU A 67 -10.82 -8.30 1.27
CA GLU A 67 -10.46 -8.23 -0.13
C GLU A 67 -9.18 -9.04 -0.44
N ILE A 68 -8.14 -8.89 0.39
CA ILE A 68 -6.90 -9.67 0.24
C ILE A 68 -7.16 -11.17 0.40
N ASP A 69 -8.00 -11.56 1.36
CA ASP A 69 -8.39 -12.96 1.58
C ASP A 69 -9.15 -13.54 0.37
N TYR A 70 -10.04 -12.74 -0.22
CA TYR A 70 -10.77 -13.11 -1.42
C TYR A 70 -9.83 -13.32 -2.61
N GLN A 71 -8.94 -12.37 -2.88
CA GLN A 71 -7.96 -12.47 -3.96
C GLN A 71 -7.02 -13.65 -3.77
N LYS A 72 -6.53 -13.88 -2.54
CA LYS A 72 -5.69 -15.05 -2.22
C LYS A 72 -6.39 -16.36 -2.58
N LYS A 73 -7.65 -16.53 -2.17
CA LYS A 73 -8.45 -17.74 -2.46
C LYS A 73 -8.69 -17.92 -3.95
N ALA A 74 -8.98 -16.85 -4.69
CA ALA A 74 -9.17 -16.91 -6.14
C ALA A 74 -7.90 -17.40 -6.83
N ILE A 75 -6.73 -16.85 -6.48
CA ILE A 75 -5.44 -17.28 -7.02
C ILE A 75 -5.12 -18.74 -6.66
N GLU A 76 -5.43 -19.17 -5.44
CA GLU A 76 -5.25 -20.56 -5.01
C GLU A 76 -6.17 -21.53 -5.79
N ALA A 77 -7.43 -21.14 -6.04
CA ALA A 77 -8.37 -21.90 -6.85
C ALA A 77 -7.89 -22.01 -8.30
N ASP A 78 -7.43 -20.91 -8.90
CA ASP A 78 -6.88 -20.90 -10.27
C ASP A 78 -5.65 -21.79 -10.41
N LYS A 79 -4.74 -21.75 -9.42
CA LYS A 79 -3.58 -22.66 -9.38
C LYS A 79 -4.01 -24.11 -9.33
N LYS A 80 -5.00 -24.43 -8.48
CA LYS A 80 -5.51 -25.79 -8.35
C LYS A 80 -6.15 -26.27 -9.66
N TRP A 81 -6.98 -25.45 -10.28
CA TRP A 81 -7.59 -25.75 -11.57
C TRP A 81 -6.53 -25.99 -12.66
N GLY A 82 -5.49 -25.15 -12.73
CA GLY A 82 -4.38 -25.33 -13.67
C GLY A 82 -3.53 -26.58 -13.41
N MET A 83 -3.46 -27.08 -12.17
CA MET A 83 -2.75 -28.31 -11.82
C MET A 83 -3.58 -29.57 -12.03
N GLU A 84 -4.89 -29.51 -11.82
CA GLU A 84 -5.82 -30.62 -12.02
C GLU A 84 -6.12 -30.88 -13.51
N GLY A 85 -5.80 -29.91 -14.38
CA GLY A 85 -6.05 -29.99 -15.81
C GLY A 85 -7.51 -29.74 -16.13
N ALA A 86 -7.76 -29.02 -17.23
CA ALA A 86 -9.10 -28.89 -17.80
C ALA A 86 -9.69 -30.26 -18.18
#